data_AF-A0A9E5NKB6-F1
#
_entry.id   AF-A0A9E5NKB6-F1
#
_cell.length_a   1.000
_cell.length_b   1.000
_cell.length_c   1.000
_cell.angle_alpha   90.00
_cell.angle_beta   90.00
_cell.angle_gamma   90.00
#
_symmetry.space_group_name_H-M   'P 1'
#
loop_
_entity.id
_entity.type
_entity.pdbx_description
1 polymer ?
#
loop_
_entity_poly.entity_id
_entity_poly.type
_entity_poly.pdbx_seq_one_letter_code
_entity_poly.pdbx_strand_id
1 'polypeptide(L)' 'MIRMSPPFDQRLEQADYLYLRVGGAESNLAVALARLGLKTAWVSRLVDNALGRRIVSEIRAHGVDTSHVI' A
#
# COMPACT_ATOMS: atom_id res chain seq x y z
N MET A 1 2.87 -0.56 -4.32
CA MET A 1 2.82 0.66 -5.18
C MET A 1 1.92 1.72 -4.55
N ILE A 2 2.13 2.99 -4.89
CA ILE A 2 1.16 4.05 -4.58
C ILE A 2 0.19 4.16 -5.75
N ARG A 3 -1.11 3.98 -5.47
CA ARG A 3 -2.17 4.31 -6.42
C ARG A 3 -2.55 5.77 -6.23
N MET A 4 -2.36 6.54 -7.28
CA MET A 4 -2.82 7.93 -7.36
C MET A 4 -4.13 7.96 -8.11
N SER A 5 -5.16 8.55 -7.52
CA SER A 5 -6.46 8.71 -8.17
C SER A 5 -6.98 10.13 -7.97
N PRO A 6 -7.58 10.76 -9.00
CA PRO A 6 -8.25 12.03 -8.81
C PRO A 6 -9.44 11.89 -7.86
N PRO A 7 -10.01 13.00 -7.38
CA PRO A 7 -11.33 13.00 -6.77
C PRO A 7 -12.39 12.34 -7.66
N PHE A 8 -13.40 11.74 -7.04
CA PHE A 8 -14.40 10.90 -7.73
C PHE A 8 -15.16 11.63 -8.86
N ASP A 9 -15.24 12.95 -8.77
CA ASP A 9 -15.94 13.86 -9.67
C ASP A 9 -15.00 14.55 -10.68
N GLN A 10 -13.71 14.18 -10.71
CA GLN A 10 -12.71 14.83 -11.54
C GLN A 10 -11.95 13.83 -12.41
N ARG A 11 -11.63 14.24 -13.64
CA ARG A 11 -10.67 13.52 -14.49
C ARG A 11 -9.25 13.86 -14.06
N LEU A 12 -8.30 13.04 -14.51
CA LEU A 12 -6.89 13.21 -14.14
C LEU A 12 -6.34 14.57 -14.60
N GLU A 13 -6.73 15.02 -15.79
CA GLU A 13 -6.32 16.30 -16.38
C GLU A 13 -6.97 17.54 -15.73
N GLN A 14 -7.98 17.36 -14.89
CA GLN A 14 -8.71 18.44 -14.22
C GLN A 14 -8.35 18.58 -12.74
N ALA A 15 -7.62 17.62 -12.18
CA ALA A 15 -7.43 17.51 -10.74
C ALA A 15 -6.22 18.32 -10.25
N ASP A 16 -6.46 19.24 -9.32
CA ASP A 16 -5.40 20.00 -8.63
C ASP A 16 -4.70 19.17 -7.54
N TYR A 17 -5.29 18.04 -7.13
CA TYR A 17 -4.73 17.14 -6.13
C TYR A 17 -5.15 15.68 -6.39
N LEU A 18 -4.39 14.74 -5.84
CA LEU A 18 -4.62 13.31 -5.99
C LEU A 18 -4.71 12.62 -4.63
N TYR A 19 -5.61 11.65 -4.52
CA TYR A 19 -5.62 10.73 -3.40
C TYR A 19 -4.51 9.69 -3.54
N LEU A 20 -3.72 9.53 -2.48
CA LEU A 20 -2.75 8.46 -2.36
C LEU A 20 -3.37 7.27 -1.62
N ARG A 21 -3.25 6.07 -2.20
CA ARG A 21 -3.62 4.79 -1.58
C ARG A 21 -2.48 3.80 -1.76
N VAL A 22 -2.28 2.89 -0.81
CA VAL A 22 -1.35 1.77 -1.00
C VAL A 22 -2.08 0.64 -1.71
N GLY A 23 -1.40 0.02 -2.67
CA GLY A 23 -1.93 -1.13 -3.39
C GLY A 23 -0.82 -2.00 -3.98
N GLY A 24 -1.23 -3.14 -4.54
CA GLY A 24 -0.37 -4.17 -5.13
C GLY A 24 -1.08 -5.52 -4.99
N ALA A 25 -1.02 -6.38 -6.01
CA ALA A 25 -1.80 -7.62 -6.00
C ALA A 25 -1.40 -8.52 -4.81
N GLU A 26 -0.10 -8.70 -4.62
CA GLU A 26 0.51 -9.54 -3.60
C GLU A 26 0.32 -8.93 -2.20
N SER A 27 0.50 -7.62 -2.05
CA SER A 27 0.26 -6.93 -0.77
C SER A 27 -1.21 -6.98 -0.37
N ASN A 28 -2.13 -6.85 -1.33
CA ASN A 28 -3.56 -6.94 -1.08
C ASN A 28 -3.97 -8.36 -0.65
N LEU A 29 -3.39 -9.39 -1.28
CA LEU A 29 -3.60 -10.78 -0.89
C LEU A 29 -3.08 -11.04 0.54
N ALA A 30 -1.86 -10.58 0.85
CA ALA A 30 -1.29 -10.71 2.19
C ALA A 30 -2.18 -10.03 3.25
N VAL A 31 -2.65 -8.82 2.97
CA VAL A 31 -3.60 -8.10 3.85
C VAL A 31 -4.92 -8.87 4.02
N ALA A 32 -5.47 -9.44 2.95
CA ALA A 32 -6.70 -10.23 3.02
C ALA A 32 -6.53 -11.48 3.89
N LEU A 33 -5.44 -12.22 3.70
CA LEU A 33 -5.11 -13.40 4.50
C LEU A 33 -4.85 -13.04 5.97
N ALA A 34 -4.15 -11.93 6.25
CA ALA A 34 -3.95 -11.42 7.61
C ALA A 34 -5.28 -11.12 8.31
N ARG A 35 -6.22 -10.47 7.60
CA ARG A 35 -7.57 -10.18 8.13
C ARG A 35 -8.41 -11.43 8.38
N LEU A 36 -8.10 -12.53 7.69
CA LEU A 36 -8.71 -13.84 7.93
C LEU A 36 -8.02 -14.62 9.08
N GLY A 37 -7.06 -14.00 9.77
CA GLY A 37 -6.38 -14.58 10.94
C GLY A 37 -5.15 -15.43 10.62
N LEU A 38 -4.72 -15.48 9.35
CA LEU A 38 -3.48 -16.17 8.99
C LEU A 38 -2.24 -15.33 9.29
N LYS A 39 -1.13 -16.00 9.60
CA LYS A 39 0.18 -15.34 9.66
C LYS A 39 0.70 -15.13 8.24
N THR A 40 1.00 -13.88 7.90
CA THR A 40 1.46 -13.50 6.56
C THR A 40 2.64 -12.55 6.62
N ALA A 41 3.58 -12.71 5.69
CA ALA A 41 4.65 -11.77 5.45
C ALA A 41 4.58 -11.24 4.02
N TRP A 42 5.02 -10.01 3.81
CA TRP A 42 5.16 -9.41 2.49
C TRP A 42 6.63 -9.04 2.24
N VAL A 43 7.22 -9.71 1.25
CA VAL A 43 8.62 -9.51 0.84
C VAL A 43 8.63 -8.55 -0.36
N SER A 44 9.39 -7.47 -0.26
CA SER A 44 9.48 -6.48 -1.33
C SER A 44 10.74 -5.63 -1.21
N ARG A 45 10.95 -4.75 -2.19
CA ARG A 45 11.97 -3.69 -2.12
C ARG A 45 11.31 -2.34 -2.31
N LEU A 46 11.60 -1.39 -1.43
CA LEU A 46 11.10 -0.02 -1.48
C LEU A 46 12.26 0.97 -1.35
N VAL A 47 12.07 2.17 -1.90
CA VAL A 47 13.01 3.26 -1.67
C VAL A 47 12.82 3.76 -0.24
N ASP A 48 13.92 4.01 0.50
CA ASP A 48 13.86 4.63 1.83
C ASP A 48 13.53 6.13 1.72
N ASN A 49 12.25 6.41 1.52
CA ASN A 49 11.69 7.75 1.50
C ASN A 49 10.28 7.77 2.12
N ALA A 50 9.64 8.94 2.13
CA ALA A 50 8.31 9.10 2.72
C ALA A 50 7.25 8.18 2.11
N LEU A 51 7.31 7.90 0.80
CA LEU A 51 6.35 7.02 0.13
C LEU A 51 6.60 5.55 0.48
N GLY A 52 7.86 5.11 0.52
CA GLY A 52 8.22 3.76 0.96
C GLY A 52 7.77 3.50 2.40
N ARG A 53 8.07 4.44 3.32
CA ARG A 53 7.62 4.36 4.72
C ARG A 53 6.08 4.33 4.84
N ARG A 54 5.36 5.09 4.00
CA ARG A 54 3.89 5.04 3.95
C ARG A 54 3.38 3.65 3.54
N ILE A 55 3.94 3.05 2.49
CA ILE A 55 3.57 1.71 2.03
C ILE A 55 3.76 0.67 3.14
N VAL A 56 4.96 0.63 3.75
CA VAL A 56 5.27 -0.30 4.84
C VAL A 56 4.31 -0.10 6.01
N SER A 57 4.08 1.15 6.41
CA SER A 57 3.21 1.44 7.55
C SER A 57 1.76 1.01 7.32
N GLU A 58 1.20 1.23 6.13
CA GLU A 58 -0.18 0.86 5.81
C GLU A 58 -0.36 -0.66 5.75
N ILE A 59 0.59 -1.39 5.14
CA ILE A 59 0.55 -2.86 5.06
C ILE A 59 0.72 -3.47 6.45
N ARG A 60 1.68 -2.99 7.25
CA ARG A 60 1.92 -3.45 8.62
C ARG A 60 0.73 -3.19 9.55
N ALA A 61 0.00 -2.09 9.36
CA ALA A 61 -1.20 -1.79 10.14
C ALA A 61 -2.33 -2.82 9.97
N HIS A 62 -2.29 -3.64 8.91
CA HIS A 62 -3.20 -4.77 8.72
C HIS A 62 -2.69 -6.10 9.29
N GLY A 63 -1.59 -6.11 10.04
CA GLY A 63 -1.06 -7.31 10.68
C GLY A 63 -0.14 -8.15 9.79
N VAL A 64 0.27 -7.63 8.63
CA VAL A 64 1.24 -8.28 7.74
C VAL A 64 2.65 -8.00 8.25
N ASP A 65 3.49 -9.03 8.34
CA ASP A 65 4.92 -8.88 8.64
C ASP A 65 5.65 -8.24 7.45
N THR A 66 6.32 -7.12 7.71
CA THR A 66 7.09 -6.34 6.73
C THR A 66 8.59 -6.33 7.04
N SER A 67 9.08 -7.20 7.92
CA SER A 67 10.50 -7.27 8.32
C SER A 67 11.44 -7.66 7.17
N HIS A 68 10.90 -8.23 6.09
CA HIS A 68 11.61 -8.62 4.88
C HIS A 68 11.55 -7.57 3.75
N VAL A 69 11.08 -6.36 4.05
CA VAL A 69 11.14 -5.25 3.09
C VAL A 69 12.50 -4.57 3.19
N ILE A 70 13.20 -4.47 2.06
CA ILE A 70 14.53 -3.84 1.94
C ILE A 70 14.51 -2.55 1.13
#